data_AF-A0A519VYG8-F1
#
_entry.id   AF-A0A519VYG8-F1
#
_cell.length_a   1.000
_cell.length_b   1.000
_cell.length_c   1.000
_cell.angle_alpha   90.00
_cell.angle_beta   90.00
_cell.angle_gamma   90.00
#
_symmetry.space_group_name_H-M   'P 1'
#
loop_
_entity.id
_entity.type
_entity.pdbx_description
1 polymer ?
#
loop_
_entity_poly.entity_id
_entity_poly.type
_entity_poly.pdbx_seq_one_letter_code
_entity_poly.pdbx_strand_id
1 'polypeptide(L)'
;IIQANQNSFGKAVLPKYNFNKADLIVSFGADFLGTWISGEEFTAQYTANRNYKSLENKKMSRHIQFESGMSLTGTNADTRVPIKLSEEGPALIALYNAVAGQSLPGGALGNNTTADKVIKLVAKELLQAKGKALVVCGSNDVSTQILVNAINAAIGSYGTTIDLDNPCYLYAGNDAEFNGLVAEMSRGEVGAVLFLNSNPVYDFMNTKAFTDALAKVPAKISFADRADETASLCDAIAINHNYLESWGDANAYEGYYSIVQPTINPVFNSRQAEESLLTWADAPVRDYYQFVRSNWETKMLPALGLKWNDVLEKGAVSVAAKPAAAYSFTQSLAPVATSILNSSKALAKGGDQVELQVYENIPMRDGKNA
;
A
#
# COMPACT_ATOMS: atom_id res chain seq x y z
N ILE A 1 -5.95 -3.57 2.26
CA ILE A 1 -5.11 -4.28 3.26
C ILE A 1 -5.35 -3.76 4.68
N ILE A 2 -5.17 -2.46 4.95
CA ILE A 2 -5.31 -1.83 6.29
C ILE A 2 -6.61 -2.22 6.99
N GLN A 3 -7.76 -1.98 6.36
CA GLN A 3 -9.07 -2.34 6.91
C GLN A 3 -9.23 -3.86 7.12
N ALA A 4 -8.63 -4.68 6.25
CA ALA A 4 -8.69 -6.13 6.37
C ALA A 4 -7.94 -6.61 7.63
N ASN A 5 -6.79 -6.00 7.95
CA ASN A 5 -6.04 -6.26 9.17
C ASN A 5 -6.80 -5.76 10.42
N GLN A 6 -7.49 -4.63 10.34
CA GLN A 6 -8.38 -4.19 11.40
C GLN A 6 -9.47 -5.22 11.68
N ASN A 7 -10.14 -5.72 10.64
CA ASN A 7 -11.22 -6.69 10.77
C ASN A 7 -10.71 -8.07 11.22
N SER A 8 -9.50 -8.46 10.80
CA SER A 8 -8.93 -9.78 11.09
C SER A 8 -8.27 -9.88 12.47
N PHE A 9 -7.56 -8.82 12.88
CA PHE A 9 -6.65 -8.84 14.03
C PHE A 9 -6.79 -7.64 14.97
N GLY A 10 -7.71 -6.71 14.68
CA GLY A 10 -7.89 -5.48 15.48
C GLY A 10 -6.78 -4.44 15.26
N LYS A 11 -6.01 -4.54 14.17
CA LYS A 11 -4.92 -3.63 13.83
C LYS A 11 -5.10 -3.01 12.45
N ALA A 12 -5.46 -1.73 12.39
CA ALA A 12 -5.53 -0.95 11.16
C ALA A 12 -4.11 -0.57 10.68
N VAL A 13 -3.40 -1.52 10.06
CA VAL A 13 -2.02 -1.30 9.60
C VAL A 13 -1.76 -1.90 8.23
N LEU A 14 -0.87 -1.26 7.47
CA LEU A 14 -0.22 -1.90 6.33
C LEU A 14 0.96 -2.71 6.88
N PRO A 15 0.97 -4.05 6.73
CA PRO A 15 1.95 -4.88 7.39
C PRO A 15 3.28 -4.81 6.65
N LYS A 16 4.36 -5.14 7.36
CA LYS A 16 5.64 -5.36 6.72
C LYS A 16 5.71 -6.79 6.18
N TYR A 17 5.87 -6.91 4.86
CA TYR A 17 6.13 -8.18 4.18
C TYR A 17 7.63 -8.42 4.10
N ASN A 18 8.08 -9.61 4.50
CA ASN A 18 9.48 -10.03 4.49
C ASN A 18 9.69 -11.13 3.45
N PHE A 19 9.78 -10.76 2.17
CA PHE A 19 9.98 -11.69 1.06
C PHE A 19 11.30 -12.46 1.16
N ASN A 20 12.31 -11.88 1.80
CA ASN A 20 13.60 -12.54 2.07
C ASN A 20 13.48 -13.70 3.10
N LYS A 21 12.40 -13.77 3.87
CA LYS A 21 12.11 -14.86 4.81
C LYS A 21 11.19 -15.93 4.22
N ALA A 22 10.72 -15.75 2.98
CA ALA A 22 9.84 -16.69 2.31
C ALA A 22 10.62 -17.66 1.40
N ASP A 23 10.48 -18.96 1.66
CA ASP A 23 10.91 -20.05 0.77
C ASP A 23 9.87 -20.29 -0.35
N LEU A 24 8.61 -19.94 -0.12
CA LEU A 24 7.51 -20.04 -1.09
C LEU A 24 6.65 -18.76 -1.10
N ILE A 25 6.48 -18.16 -2.27
CA ILE A 25 5.67 -16.96 -2.51
C ILE A 25 4.53 -17.34 -3.46
N VAL A 26 3.30 -17.03 -3.07
CA VAL A 26 2.11 -17.17 -3.91
C VAL A 26 1.43 -15.82 -4.01
N SER A 27 1.33 -15.30 -5.22
CA SER A 27 0.83 -13.94 -5.47
C SER A 27 -0.41 -13.99 -6.35
N PHE A 28 -1.43 -13.22 -5.99
CA PHE A 28 -2.67 -13.02 -6.74
C PHE A 28 -2.80 -11.57 -7.15
N GLY A 29 -2.42 -11.25 -8.40
CA GLY A 29 -2.53 -9.90 -8.94
C GLY A 29 -1.66 -8.84 -8.24
N ALA A 30 -0.78 -9.22 -7.31
CA ALA A 30 0.15 -8.28 -6.66
C ALA A 30 1.43 -8.14 -7.48
N ASP A 31 1.69 -6.96 -8.02
CA ASP A 31 2.93 -6.63 -8.73
C ASP A 31 4.00 -6.10 -7.76
N PHE A 32 4.45 -6.93 -6.82
CA PHE A 32 5.37 -6.56 -5.74
C PHE A 32 6.80 -6.22 -6.20
N LEU A 33 7.19 -6.57 -7.43
CA LEU A 33 8.43 -6.09 -8.05
C LEU A 33 8.23 -4.77 -8.82
N GLY A 34 6.97 -4.39 -9.07
CA GLY A 34 6.59 -3.16 -9.76
C GLY A 34 6.06 -2.11 -8.80
N THR A 35 4.77 -1.78 -8.91
CA THR A 35 4.15 -0.64 -8.20
C THR A 35 3.46 -1.01 -6.88
N TRP A 36 3.41 -2.29 -6.50
CA TRP A 36 2.67 -2.71 -5.30
C TRP A 36 3.45 -2.43 -4.01
N ILE A 37 2.97 -1.45 -3.23
CA ILE A 37 3.44 -1.02 -1.91
C ILE A 37 4.89 -0.50 -1.88
N SER A 38 5.89 -1.36 -2.08
CA SER A 38 7.30 -0.97 -2.02
C SER A 38 8.13 -1.85 -2.96
N GLY A 39 8.06 -1.53 -4.25
CA GLY A 39 8.73 -2.30 -5.30
C GLY A 39 10.23 -2.43 -5.08
N GLU A 40 10.89 -1.37 -4.59
CA GLU A 40 12.33 -1.33 -4.37
C GLU A 40 12.75 -2.26 -3.21
N GLU A 41 12.06 -2.19 -2.06
CA GLU A 41 12.32 -3.06 -0.91
C GLU A 41 12.06 -4.52 -1.27
N PHE A 42 10.91 -4.81 -1.87
CA PHE A 42 10.50 -6.17 -2.19
C PHE A 42 11.37 -6.78 -3.28
N THR A 43 11.84 -5.99 -4.26
CA THR A 43 12.85 -6.44 -5.24
C THR A 43 14.17 -6.81 -4.56
N ALA A 44 14.67 -5.98 -3.64
CA ALA A 44 15.90 -6.30 -2.90
C ALA A 44 15.75 -7.59 -2.07
N GLN A 45 14.61 -7.76 -1.40
CA GLN A 45 14.32 -8.94 -0.60
C GLN A 45 14.11 -10.21 -1.45
N TYR A 46 13.40 -10.10 -2.58
CA TYR A 46 13.15 -11.19 -3.51
C TYR A 46 14.44 -11.69 -4.16
N THR A 47 15.27 -10.78 -4.65
CA THR A 47 16.54 -11.12 -5.32
C THR A 47 17.59 -11.69 -4.36
N ALA A 48 17.55 -11.33 -3.07
CA ALA A 48 18.42 -11.91 -2.05
C ALA A 48 18.33 -13.45 -1.96
N ASN A 49 17.15 -14.01 -2.25
CA ASN A 49 16.91 -15.46 -2.27
C ASN A 49 17.02 -16.09 -3.67
N ARG A 50 17.33 -15.29 -4.71
CA ARG A 50 17.38 -15.75 -6.11
C ARG A 50 18.69 -15.35 -6.83
N ASN A 51 19.75 -15.09 -6.07
CA ASN A 51 21.07 -14.73 -6.60
C ASN A 51 21.99 -15.95 -6.78
N TYR A 52 23.21 -15.73 -7.28
CA TYR A 52 24.18 -16.80 -7.50
C TYR A 52 24.52 -17.62 -6.24
N LYS A 53 24.56 -16.98 -5.06
CA LYS A 53 24.84 -17.66 -3.79
C LYS A 53 23.69 -18.60 -3.40
N SER A 54 22.45 -18.19 -3.66
CA SER A 54 21.28 -19.02 -3.34
C SER A 54 21.22 -20.25 -4.26
N LEU A 55 21.58 -20.07 -5.54
CA LEU A 55 21.75 -21.14 -6.53
C LEU A 55 22.85 -22.16 -6.14
N GLU A 56 24.03 -21.70 -5.72
CA GLU A 56 25.11 -22.58 -5.23
C GLU A 56 24.67 -23.42 -4.03
N ASN A 57 23.90 -22.80 -3.13
CA ASN A 57 23.31 -23.47 -1.97
C ASN A 57 22.07 -24.31 -2.30
N LYS A 58 21.68 -24.41 -3.58
CA LYS A 58 20.50 -25.12 -4.08
C LYS A 58 19.21 -24.72 -3.36
N LYS A 59 19.15 -23.47 -2.89
CA LYS A 59 18.01 -22.92 -2.15
C LYS A 59 17.56 -21.64 -2.83
N MET A 60 16.36 -21.66 -3.40
CA MET A 60 15.75 -20.50 -4.04
C MET A 60 14.31 -20.34 -3.54
N SER A 61 13.89 -19.10 -3.31
CA SER A 61 12.47 -18.83 -3.03
C SER A 61 11.64 -19.14 -4.27
N ARG A 62 10.75 -20.12 -4.19
CA ARG A 62 9.84 -20.46 -5.28
C ARG A 62 8.71 -19.43 -5.36
N HIS A 63 8.32 -19.02 -6.56
CA HIS A 63 7.31 -18.01 -6.79
C HIS A 63 6.27 -18.45 -7.83
N ILE A 64 5.01 -18.46 -7.41
CA ILE A 64 3.84 -18.73 -8.26
C ILE A 64 3.00 -17.46 -8.34
N GLN A 65 2.84 -16.94 -9.54
CA GLN A 65 2.02 -15.76 -9.81
C GLN A 65 0.72 -16.19 -10.50
N PHE A 66 -0.40 -15.82 -9.90
CA PHE A 66 -1.71 -15.82 -10.54
C PHE A 66 -2.05 -14.38 -10.91
N GLU A 67 -2.31 -14.10 -12.19
CA GLU A 67 -2.64 -12.73 -12.63
C GLU A 67 -3.39 -12.71 -13.96
N SER A 68 -4.13 -11.63 -14.21
CA SER A 68 -4.81 -11.37 -15.49
C SER A 68 -3.87 -10.69 -16.47
N GLY A 69 -3.38 -9.48 -16.14
CA GLY A 69 -2.33 -8.79 -16.89
C GLY A 69 -0.95 -9.43 -16.71
N MET A 70 -0.01 -9.15 -17.62
CA MET A 70 1.39 -9.55 -17.47
C MET A 70 2.14 -8.45 -16.73
N SER A 71 2.65 -8.76 -15.54
CA SER A 71 3.39 -7.81 -14.69
C SER A 71 4.90 -8.08 -14.67
N LEU A 72 5.68 -7.15 -14.09
CA LEU A 72 7.11 -7.38 -13.84
C LEU A 72 7.29 -8.55 -12.87
N THR A 73 6.41 -8.66 -11.88
CA THR A 73 6.39 -9.76 -10.92
C THR A 73 6.12 -11.10 -11.59
N GLY A 74 5.11 -11.18 -12.44
CA GLY A 74 4.73 -12.42 -13.13
C GLY A 74 5.74 -12.90 -14.17
N THR A 75 6.43 -11.98 -14.86
CA THR A 75 7.50 -12.33 -15.80
C THR A 75 8.75 -12.90 -15.11
N ASN A 76 8.95 -12.58 -13.83
CA ASN A 76 10.04 -13.11 -13.00
C ASN A 76 9.61 -14.29 -12.09
N ALA A 77 8.39 -14.80 -12.24
CA ALA A 77 7.88 -15.95 -11.49
C ALA A 77 8.39 -17.28 -12.06
N ASP A 78 8.51 -18.31 -11.21
CA ASP A 78 8.81 -19.68 -11.67
C ASP A 78 7.62 -20.30 -12.39
N THR A 79 6.40 -19.91 -11.98
CA THR A 79 5.17 -20.34 -12.62
C THR A 79 4.19 -19.17 -12.66
N ARG A 80 3.83 -18.74 -13.87
CA ARG A 80 2.79 -17.75 -14.11
C ARG A 80 1.53 -18.45 -14.60
N VAL A 81 0.42 -18.24 -13.91
CA VAL A 81 -0.88 -18.83 -14.22
C VAL A 81 -1.86 -17.71 -14.59
N PRO A 82 -2.28 -17.63 -15.86
CA PRO A 82 -3.31 -16.69 -16.25
C PRO A 82 -4.66 -17.04 -15.60
N ILE A 83 -5.26 -16.05 -14.95
CA ILE A 83 -6.62 -16.10 -14.42
C ILE A 83 -7.39 -14.85 -14.82
N LYS A 84 -8.71 -14.95 -14.98
CA LYS A 84 -9.56 -13.76 -15.15
C LYS A 84 -9.67 -12.97 -13.84
N LEU A 85 -10.07 -11.69 -13.90
CA LEU A 85 -10.31 -10.90 -12.69
C LEU A 85 -11.47 -11.51 -11.89
N SER A 86 -12.49 -11.99 -12.59
CA SER A 86 -13.61 -12.73 -11.99
C SER A 86 -13.19 -14.06 -11.35
N GLU A 87 -12.07 -14.66 -11.75
CA GLU A 87 -11.55 -15.93 -11.24
C GLU A 87 -10.66 -15.77 -9.99
N GLU A 88 -10.11 -14.59 -9.71
CA GLU A 88 -9.19 -14.36 -8.58
C GLU A 88 -9.82 -14.71 -7.22
N GLY A 89 -11.04 -14.24 -6.97
CA GLY A 89 -11.81 -14.55 -5.77
C GLY A 89 -12.03 -16.06 -5.57
N PRO A 90 -12.67 -16.77 -6.52
CA PRO A 90 -12.80 -18.22 -6.51
C PRO A 90 -11.48 -18.97 -6.34
N ALA A 91 -10.39 -18.49 -6.94
CA ALA A 91 -9.07 -19.10 -6.82
C ALA A 91 -8.54 -19.02 -5.37
N LEU A 92 -8.69 -17.87 -4.71
CA LEU A 92 -8.34 -17.70 -3.31
C LEU A 92 -9.22 -18.55 -2.38
N ILE A 93 -10.52 -18.68 -2.66
CA ILE A 93 -11.41 -19.57 -1.90
C ILE A 93 -10.95 -21.03 -2.05
N ALA A 94 -10.60 -21.46 -3.27
CA ALA A 94 -10.08 -22.79 -3.53
C ALA A 94 -8.77 -23.06 -2.79
N LEU A 95 -7.86 -22.08 -2.79
CA LEU A 95 -6.59 -22.15 -2.05
C LEU A 95 -6.82 -22.27 -0.55
N TYR A 96 -7.68 -21.43 0.02
CA TYR A 96 -8.04 -21.48 1.44
C TYR A 96 -8.63 -22.84 1.81
N ASN A 97 -9.59 -23.35 1.04
CA ASN A 97 -10.21 -24.65 1.30
C ASN A 97 -9.17 -25.79 1.34
N ALA A 98 -8.23 -25.78 0.39
CA ALA A 98 -7.17 -26.78 0.30
C ALA A 98 -6.13 -26.66 1.44
N VAL A 99 -5.81 -25.45 1.89
CA VAL A 99 -4.85 -25.21 2.99
C VAL A 99 -5.48 -25.47 4.36
N ALA A 100 -6.69 -24.95 4.60
CA ALA A 100 -7.36 -25.03 5.90
C ALA A 100 -8.12 -26.35 6.12
N GLY A 101 -8.28 -27.17 5.08
CA GLY A 101 -9.12 -28.38 5.12
C GLY A 101 -10.60 -28.06 5.34
N GLN A 102 -11.06 -26.92 4.82
CA GLN A 102 -12.42 -26.39 4.97
C GLN A 102 -13.15 -26.42 3.62
N SER A 103 -14.47 -26.16 3.63
CA SER A 103 -15.30 -26.16 2.43
C SER A 103 -16.17 -24.90 2.35
N LEU A 104 -15.53 -23.74 2.17
CA LEU A 104 -16.25 -22.52 1.79
C LEU A 104 -16.84 -22.67 0.38
N PRO A 105 -18.07 -22.17 0.15
CA PRO A 105 -18.71 -22.25 -1.16
C PRO A 105 -17.97 -21.36 -2.19
N GLY A 106 -18.04 -21.75 -3.47
CA GLY A 106 -17.62 -20.91 -4.59
C GLY A 106 -16.13 -20.96 -4.97
N GLY A 107 -15.35 -21.89 -4.42
CA GLY A 107 -13.96 -22.14 -4.82
C GLY A 107 -13.80 -22.95 -6.12
N ALA A 108 -14.66 -22.73 -7.12
CA ALA A 108 -14.61 -23.46 -8.40
C ALA A 108 -14.19 -22.52 -9.53
N LEU A 109 -13.18 -22.92 -10.30
CA LEU A 109 -12.60 -22.12 -11.40
C LEU A 109 -13.16 -22.45 -12.79
N GLY A 110 -14.38 -23.00 -12.83
CA GLY A 110 -15.07 -23.35 -14.07
C GLY A 110 -14.19 -24.15 -15.03
N ASN A 111 -13.87 -23.55 -16.19
CA ASN A 111 -13.10 -24.18 -17.26
C ASN A 111 -11.57 -23.99 -17.14
N ASN A 112 -11.08 -23.18 -16.20
CA ASN A 112 -9.65 -22.95 -15.99
C ASN A 112 -9.01 -24.11 -15.21
N THR A 113 -8.95 -25.27 -15.85
CA THR A 113 -8.43 -26.52 -15.24
C THR A 113 -6.95 -26.44 -14.90
N THR A 114 -6.19 -25.58 -15.58
CA THR A 114 -4.77 -25.33 -15.27
C THR A 114 -4.65 -24.64 -13.93
N ALA A 115 -5.38 -23.54 -13.70
CA ALA A 115 -5.35 -22.83 -12.43
C ALA A 115 -5.83 -23.71 -11.27
N ASP A 116 -6.92 -24.46 -11.44
CA ASP A 116 -7.42 -25.41 -10.43
C ASP A 116 -6.37 -26.46 -10.02
N LYS A 117 -5.63 -27.02 -10.99
CA LYS A 117 -4.54 -27.97 -10.72
C LYS A 117 -3.39 -27.31 -9.96
N VAL A 118 -2.94 -26.13 -10.39
CA VAL A 118 -1.81 -25.44 -9.75
C VAL A 118 -2.17 -25.03 -8.32
N ILE A 119 -3.40 -24.59 -8.06
CA ILE A 119 -3.88 -24.25 -6.71
C ILE A 119 -3.81 -25.45 -5.76
N LYS A 120 -4.25 -26.63 -6.23
CA LYS A 120 -4.19 -27.86 -5.41
C LYS A 120 -2.75 -28.30 -5.12
N LEU A 121 -1.83 -28.08 -6.06
CA LEU A 121 -0.41 -28.39 -5.86
C LEU A 121 0.24 -27.40 -4.89
N VAL A 122 0.07 -26.10 -5.12
CA VAL A 122 0.68 -25.05 -4.29
C VAL A 122 0.11 -25.05 -2.87
N ALA A 123 -1.16 -25.43 -2.67
CA ALA A 123 -1.72 -25.62 -1.33
C ALA A 123 -0.93 -26.66 -0.50
N LYS A 124 -0.49 -27.76 -1.12
CA LYS A 124 0.34 -28.78 -0.46
C LYS A 124 1.72 -28.22 -0.13
N GLU A 125 2.31 -27.45 -1.02
CA GLU A 125 3.62 -26.81 -0.81
C GLU A 125 3.56 -25.75 0.29
N LEU A 126 2.50 -24.94 0.34
CA LEU A 126 2.24 -23.98 1.42
C LEU A 126 2.15 -24.67 2.79
N LEU A 127 1.49 -25.84 2.86
CA LEU A 127 1.43 -26.63 4.09
C LEU A 127 2.78 -27.22 4.51
N GLN A 128 3.69 -27.47 3.55
CA GLN A 128 5.06 -27.93 3.83
C GLN A 128 5.99 -26.76 4.24
N ALA A 129 5.71 -25.54 3.77
CA ALA A 129 6.49 -24.34 4.01
C ALA A 129 5.92 -23.45 5.14
N LYS A 130 5.22 -24.04 6.13
CA LYS A 130 4.63 -23.28 7.25
C LYS A 130 5.68 -22.42 7.97
N GLY A 131 5.34 -21.16 8.22
CA GLY A 131 6.23 -20.15 8.82
C GLY A 131 7.34 -19.64 7.90
N LYS A 132 7.39 -20.12 6.65
CA LYS A 132 8.35 -19.71 5.61
C LYS A 132 7.67 -19.48 4.27
N ALA A 133 6.36 -19.27 4.27
CA ALA A 133 5.57 -19.01 3.09
C ALA A 133 4.87 -17.66 3.21
N LEU A 134 4.53 -17.10 2.06
CA LEU A 134 3.85 -15.82 1.97
C LEU A 134 2.81 -15.87 0.84
N VAL A 135 1.56 -15.53 1.17
CA VAL A 135 0.50 -15.31 0.17
C VAL A 135 0.18 -13.83 0.13
N VAL A 136 0.23 -13.20 -1.04
CA VAL A 136 -0.09 -11.77 -1.23
C VAL A 136 -1.15 -11.58 -2.32
N CYS A 137 -1.89 -10.47 -2.24
CA CYS A 137 -2.90 -10.14 -3.23
C CYS A 137 -2.94 -8.63 -3.51
N GLY A 138 -3.03 -8.27 -4.79
CA GLY A 138 -3.12 -6.89 -5.29
C GLY A 138 -4.54 -6.31 -5.30
N SER A 139 -5.54 -7.05 -4.85
CA SER A 139 -6.94 -6.63 -4.87
C SER A 139 -7.25 -5.49 -3.90
N ASN A 140 -8.02 -4.51 -4.37
CA ASN A 140 -8.61 -3.44 -3.53
C ASN A 140 -9.99 -3.83 -2.96
N ASP A 141 -10.20 -5.12 -2.63
CA ASP A 141 -11.41 -5.63 -1.98
C ASP A 141 -11.10 -6.11 -0.55
N VAL A 142 -11.82 -5.57 0.44
CA VAL A 142 -11.57 -5.88 1.86
C VAL A 142 -11.80 -7.36 2.15
N SER A 143 -12.83 -7.97 1.57
CA SER A 143 -13.17 -9.39 1.80
C SER A 143 -12.08 -10.32 1.24
N THR A 144 -11.57 -10.03 0.05
CA THR A 144 -10.47 -10.74 -0.58
C THR A 144 -9.21 -10.69 0.28
N GLN A 145 -8.87 -9.51 0.80
CA GLN A 145 -7.74 -9.34 1.71
C GLN A 145 -7.94 -10.06 3.06
N ILE A 146 -9.16 -10.10 3.61
CA ILE A 146 -9.48 -10.90 4.81
C ILE A 146 -9.24 -12.40 4.56
N LEU A 147 -9.61 -12.91 3.37
CA LEU A 147 -9.37 -14.31 3.03
C LEU A 147 -7.87 -14.61 2.91
N VAL A 148 -7.09 -13.71 2.30
CA VAL A 148 -5.62 -13.81 2.26
C VAL A 148 -5.03 -13.79 3.67
N ASN A 149 -5.57 -12.96 4.57
CA ASN A 149 -5.16 -12.96 5.96
C ASN A 149 -5.41 -14.32 6.64
N ALA A 150 -6.56 -14.95 6.38
CA ALA A 150 -6.87 -16.27 6.90
C ALA A 150 -5.93 -17.36 6.35
N ILE A 151 -5.59 -17.32 5.06
CA ILE A 151 -4.62 -18.25 4.45
C ILE A 151 -3.25 -18.10 5.11
N ASN A 152 -2.75 -16.86 5.23
CA ASN A 152 -1.45 -16.58 5.87
C ASN A 152 -1.43 -16.98 7.35
N ALA A 153 -2.54 -16.83 8.07
CA ALA A 153 -2.66 -17.32 9.44
C ALA A 153 -2.60 -18.85 9.51
N ALA A 154 -3.30 -19.55 8.61
CA ALA A 154 -3.31 -21.03 8.56
C ALA A 154 -1.93 -21.64 8.23
N ILE A 155 -1.08 -20.91 7.50
CA ILE A 155 0.29 -21.32 7.18
C ILE A 155 1.35 -20.73 8.13
N GLY A 156 0.95 -19.97 9.15
CA GLY A 156 1.86 -19.45 10.18
C GLY A 156 2.77 -18.29 9.73
N SER A 157 2.36 -17.49 8.75
CA SER A 157 3.16 -16.37 8.21
C SER A 157 3.28 -15.17 9.16
N TYR A 158 2.31 -14.97 10.05
CA TYR A 158 2.35 -13.86 11.03
C TYR A 158 3.41 -14.10 12.11
N GLY A 159 4.27 -13.10 12.32
CA GLY A 159 5.44 -13.19 13.20
C GLY A 159 6.70 -13.71 12.49
N THR A 160 6.57 -14.14 11.23
CA THR A 160 7.69 -14.66 10.42
C THR A 160 7.86 -13.85 9.13
N THR A 161 7.08 -14.15 8.10
CA THR A 161 7.09 -13.48 6.80
C THR A 161 6.19 -12.23 6.77
N ILE A 162 5.24 -12.11 7.71
CA ILE A 162 4.35 -10.96 7.86
C ILE A 162 4.47 -10.40 9.28
N ASP A 163 4.66 -9.08 9.37
CA ASP A 163 4.81 -8.37 10.64
C ASP A 163 3.77 -7.23 10.75
N LEU A 164 2.91 -7.30 11.76
CA LEU A 164 1.89 -6.28 12.08
C LEU A 164 2.34 -5.29 13.16
N ASP A 165 3.48 -5.53 13.79
CA ASP A 165 4.01 -4.76 14.92
C ASP A 165 5.00 -3.69 14.47
N ASN A 166 5.59 -3.84 13.29
CA ASN A 166 6.43 -2.85 12.63
C ASN A 166 5.84 -2.43 11.28
N PRO A 167 4.70 -1.72 11.27
CA PRO A 167 3.95 -1.43 10.04
C PRO A 167 4.65 -0.47 9.09
N CYS A 168 4.22 -0.51 7.83
CA CYS A 168 4.55 0.45 6.79
C CYS A 168 3.59 1.65 6.86
N TYR A 169 4.11 2.86 6.72
CA TYR A 169 3.35 4.11 6.74
C TYR A 169 3.32 4.84 5.38
N LEU A 170 3.81 4.19 4.31
CA LEU A 170 3.78 4.77 2.96
C LEU A 170 2.36 5.01 2.43
N TYR A 171 1.36 4.31 2.96
CA TYR A 171 -0.04 4.46 2.57
C TYR A 171 -0.95 4.50 3.80
N ALA A 172 -1.83 5.50 3.83
CA ALA A 172 -2.83 5.68 4.88
C ALA A 172 -4.20 6.16 4.34
N GLY A 173 -4.42 6.11 3.03
CA GLY A 173 -5.64 6.59 2.39
C GLY A 173 -6.88 5.75 2.72
N ASN A 174 -8.05 6.38 2.70
CA ASN A 174 -9.35 5.76 2.93
C ASN A 174 -10.42 6.35 1.99
N ASP A 175 -10.83 5.56 0.98
CA ASP A 175 -11.83 5.98 0.00
C ASP A 175 -13.18 6.34 0.64
N ALA A 176 -13.56 5.68 1.74
CA ALA A 176 -14.83 5.96 2.42
C ALA A 176 -14.79 7.34 3.12
N GLU A 177 -13.66 7.68 3.76
CA GLU A 177 -13.46 9.01 4.35
C GLU A 177 -13.41 10.10 3.29
N PHE A 178 -12.74 9.84 2.16
CA PHE A 178 -12.71 10.79 1.04
C PHE A 178 -14.11 11.01 0.43
N ASN A 179 -14.90 9.96 0.24
CA ASN A 179 -16.30 10.10 -0.15
C ASN A 179 -17.12 10.88 0.90
N GLY A 180 -16.80 10.69 2.20
CA GLY A 180 -17.36 11.48 3.30
C GLY A 180 -17.08 12.97 3.13
N LEU A 181 -15.82 13.34 2.87
CA LEU A 181 -15.41 14.73 2.59
C LEU A 181 -16.19 15.32 1.40
N VAL A 182 -16.34 14.58 0.30
CA VAL A 182 -17.13 15.05 -0.87
C VAL A 182 -18.60 15.31 -0.48
N ALA A 183 -19.17 14.46 0.37
CA ALA A 183 -20.53 14.63 0.85
C ALA A 183 -20.66 15.84 1.79
N GLU A 184 -19.69 16.07 2.68
CA GLU A 184 -19.63 17.25 3.57
C GLU A 184 -19.51 18.56 2.77
N MET A 185 -18.59 18.61 1.80
CA MET A 185 -18.47 19.74 0.86
C MET A 185 -19.80 19.97 0.10
N SER A 186 -20.45 18.90 -0.35
CA SER A 186 -21.75 18.98 -1.04
C SER A 186 -22.86 19.56 -0.17
N ARG A 187 -22.81 19.33 1.15
CA ARG A 187 -23.76 19.89 2.13
C ARG A 187 -23.39 21.31 2.59
N GLY A 188 -22.24 21.84 2.16
CA GLY A 188 -21.75 23.15 2.58
C GLY A 188 -21.19 23.16 4.01
N GLU A 189 -20.80 22.00 4.53
CA GLU A 189 -20.27 21.85 5.90
C GLU A 189 -18.77 22.18 5.99
N VAL A 190 -18.09 22.23 4.84
CA VAL A 190 -16.65 22.51 4.75
C VAL A 190 -16.42 23.99 4.44
N GLY A 191 -15.86 24.72 5.39
CA GLY A 191 -15.55 26.15 5.25
C GLY A 191 -14.25 26.44 4.48
N ALA A 192 -13.27 25.54 4.57
CA ALA A 192 -11.99 25.64 3.86
C ALA A 192 -11.46 24.26 3.50
N VAL A 193 -10.80 24.14 2.35
CA VAL A 193 -10.08 22.93 1.91
C VAL A 193 -8.68 23.31 1.40
N LEU A 194 -7.69 22.54 1.83
CA LEU A 194 -6.28 22.73 1.50
C LEU A 194 -5.74 21.47 0.83
N PHE A 195 -5.19 21.59 -0.38
CA PHE A 195 -4.65 20.47 -1.15
C PHE A 195 -3.13 20.47 -1.11
N LEU A 196 -2.54 19.44 -0.47
CA LEU A 196 -1.10 19.24 -0.38
C LEU A 196 -0.72 17.93 -1.08
N ASN A 197 0.07 18.02 -2.15
CA ASN A 197 0.54 16.87 -2.94
C ASN A 197 -0.60 15.95 -3.46
N SER A 198 -1.76 16.53 -3.77
CA SER A 198 -2.97 15.84 -4.19
C SER A 198 -3.65 16.56 -5.35
N ASN A 199 -4.20 15.82 -6.33
CA ASN A 199 -4.95 16.38 -7.45
C ASN A 199 -6.30 15.65 -7.64
N PRO A 200 -7.28 15.78 -6.71
CA PRO A 200 -8.48 14.95 -6.76
C PRO A 200 -9.41 15.21 -7.94
N VAL A 201 -9.30 16.34 -8.64
CA VAL A 201 -10.03 16.53 -9.91
C VAL A 201 -9.56 15.52 -10.96
N TYR A 202 -8.27 15.20 -10.98
CA TYR A 202 -7.67 14.17 -11.83
C TYR A 202 -7.83 12.76 -11.24
N ASP A 203 -7.51 12.59 -9.95
CA ASP A 203 -7.39 11.27 -9.30
C ASP A 203 -8.73 10.61 -8.96
N PHE A 204 -9.76 11.39 -8.65
CA PHE A 204 -11.00 10.86 -8.08
C PHE A 204 -11.94 10.28 -9.14
N MET A 205 -12.42 9.05 -8.90
CA MET A 205 -13.29 8.32 -9.83
C MET A 205 -14.57 9.06 -10.25
N ASN A 206 -15.08 9.96 -9.41
CA ASN A 206 -16.28 10.75 -9.70
C ASN A 206 -15.94 12.25 -9.71
N THR A 207 -15.11 12.64 -10.68
CA THR A 207 -14.65 14.03 -10.88
C THR A 207 -15.79 15.02 -10.82
N LYS A 208 -16.93 14.75 -11.48
CA LYS A 208 -18.06 15.68 -11.49
C LYS A 208 -18.64 15.93 -10.10
N ALA A 209 -18.86 14.86 -9.31
CA ALA A 209 -19.36 15.03 -7.95
C ALA A 209 -18.37 15.82 -7.09
N PHE A 210 -17.06 15.57 -7.26
CA PHE A 210 -16.04 16.32 -6.55
C PHE A 210 -16.02 17.79 -6.96
N THR A 211 -16.03 18.13 -8.25
CA THR A 211 -16.00 19.53 -8.71
C THR A 211 -17.26 20.30 -8.31
N ASP A 212 -18.44 19.66 -8.38
CA ASP A 212 -19.70 20.26 -7.93
C ASP A 212 -19.70 20.53 -6.41
N ALA A 213 -19.08 19.65 -5.63
CA ALA A 213 -18.93 19.80 -4.19
C ALA A 213 -17.89 20.88 -3.85
N LEU A 214 -16.74 20.87 -4.52
CA LEU A 214 -15.65 21.83 -4.33
C LEU A 214 -16.13 23.27 -4.59
N ALA A 215 -16.98 23.49 -5.60
CA ALA A 215 -17.55 24.80 -5.91
C ALA A 215 -18.35 25.43 -4.76
N LYS A 216 -18.80 24.63 -3.77
CA LYS A 216 -19.52 25.11 -2.58
C LYS A 216 -18.59 25.50 -1.44
N VAL A 217 -17.30 25.15 -1.51
CA VAL A 217 -16.33 25.46 -0.46
C VAL A 217 -15.88 26.92 -0.59
N PRO A 218 -16.05 27.75 0.45
CA PRO A 218 -15.71 29.17 0.41
C PRO A 218 -14.22 29.46 0.20
N ALA A 219 -13.33 28.70 0.86
CA ALA A 219 -11.89 28.89 0.78
C ALA A 219 -11.19 27.62 0.26
N LYS A 220 -10.57 27.72 -0.92
CA LYS A 220 -9.90 26.62 -1.61
C LYS A 220 -8.46 27.02 -1.86
N ILE A 221 -7.51 26.32 -1.25
CA ILE A 221 -6.08 26.62 -1.37
C ILE A 221 -5.37 25.38 -1.89
N SER A 222 -4.57 25.54 -2.94
CA SER A 222 -3.67 24.50 -3.41
C SER A 222 -2.23 24.84 -3.05
N PHE A 223 -1.46 23.81 -2.67
CA PHE A 223 -0.01 23.88 -2.50
C PHE A 223 0.76 23.33 -3.70
N ALA A 224 0.09 23.12 -4.85
CA ALA A 224 0.72 22.62 -6.06
C ALA A 224 1.83 23.57 -6.57
N ASP A 225 2.80 22.99 -7.28
CA ASP A 225 3.89 23.72 -7.93
C ASP A 225 3.47 24.33 -9.28
N ARG A 226 2.27 23.98 -9.76
CA ARG A 226 1.68 24.40 -11.03
C ARG A 226 0.15 24.48 -10.93
N ALA A 227 -0.47 25.08 -11.94
CA ALA A 227 -1.92 25.08 -12.09
C ALA A 227 -2.40 23.75 -12.70
N ASP A 228 -2.38 22.67 -11.90
CA ASP A 228 -3.02 21.39 -12.24
C ASP A 228 -4.56 21.49 -12.23
N GLU A 229 -5.25 20.39 -12.52
CA GLU A 229 -6.71 20.34 -12.62
C GLU A 229 -7.42 20.79 -11.33
N THR A 230 -6.85 20.49 -10.15
CA THR A 230 -7.41 20.90 -8.85
C THR A 230 -7.01 22.33 -8.50
N ALA A 231 -5.74 22.67 -8.67
CA ALA A 231 -5.20 23.99 -8.37
C ALA A 231 -5.88 25.08 -9.22
N SER A 232 -6.24 24.77 -10.47
CA SER A 232 -6.97 25.67 -11.36
C SER A 232 -8.39 26.01 -10.89
N LEU A 233 -8.95 25.21 -9.97
CA LEU A 233 -10.27 25.45 -9.36
C LEU A 233 -10.16 26.07 -7.94
N CYS A 234 -8.95 26.30 -7.45
CA CYS A 234 -8.71 26.91 -6.14
C CYS A 234 -8.68 28.44 -6.21
N ASP A 235 -8.95 29.10 -5.08
CA ASP A 235 -8.93 30.56 -4.97
C ASP A 235 -7.49 31.10 -4.91
N ALA A 236 -6.55 30.28 -4.45
CA ALA A 236 -5.12 30.60 -4.43
C ALA A 236 -4.25 29.34 -4.62
N ILE A 237 -3.10 29.54 -5.29
CA ILE A 237 -2.01 28.56 -5.37
C ILE A 237 -0.87 29.08 -4.49
N ALA A 238 -0.75 28.53 -3.29
CA ALA A 238 0.34 28.78 -2.36
C ALA A 238 1.51 27.84 -2.70
N ILE A 239 2.27 28.19 -3.74
CA ILE A 239 3.33 27.36 -4.33
C ILE A 239 4.27 26.79 -3.24
N ASN A 240 4.27 25.45 -3.11
CA ASN A 240 5.15 24.73 -2.19
C ASN A 240 6.57 24.64 -2.74
N HIS A 241 7.51 24.36 -1.85
CA HIS A 241 8.89 24.02 -2.20
C HIS A 241 8.95 22.64 -2.86
N ASN A 242 9.92 22.45 -3.75
CA ASN A 242 10.37 21.10 -4.08
C ASN A 242 11.05 20.49 -2.83
N TYR A 243 11.00 19.17 -2.66
CA TYR A 243 11.64 18.51 -1.50
C TYR A 243 13.17 18.76 -1.42
N LEU A 244 13.83 19.11 -2.54
CA LEU A 244 15.24 19.49 -2.58
C LEU A 244 15.51 20.92 -2.07
N GLU A 245 14.47 21.72 -1.86
CA GLU A 245 14.53 23.12 -1.40
C GLU A 245 14.03 23.26 0.04
N SER A 246 13.52 22.17 0.64
CA SER A 246 12.84 22.20 1.94
C SER A 246 13.50 21.34 3.01
N TRP A 247 13.19 21.69 4.26
CA TRP A 247 13.46 20.84 5.41
C TRP A 247 12.27 19.94 5.69
N GLY A 248 12.49 18.79 6.32
CA GLY A 248 11.41 17.91 6.74
C GLY A 248 11.92 16.62 7.34
N ASP A 249 11.00 15.72 7.63
CA ASP A 249 11.29 14.36 8.05
C ASP A 249 10.26 13.39 7.46
N ALA A 250 10.60 12.10 7.49
CA ALA A 250 9.71 11.04 7.06
C ALA A 250 9.86 9.81 7.95
N ASN A 251 8.78 9.04 8.05
CA ASN A 251 8.74 7.76 8.73
C ASN A 251 8.04 6.77 7.82
N ALA A 252 8.81 6.00 7.04
CA ALA A 252 8.27 5.03 6.09
C ALA A 252 7.84 3.72 6.76
N TYR A 253 8.52 3.35 7.84
CA TYR A 253 8.25 2.15 8.63
C TYR A 253 8.38 2.49 10.10
N GLU A 254 7.58 1.83 10.93
CA GLU A 254 7.72 1.94 12.37
C GLU A 254 9.17 1.74 12.82
N GLY A 255 9.65 2.75 13.54
CA GLY A 255 11.01 2.81 14.02
C GLY A 255 12.09 3.20 13.00
N TYR A 256 11.73 3.56 11.77
CA TYR A 256 12.65 4.07 10.74
C TYR A 256 12.32 5.51 10.40
N TYR A 257 13.26 6.42 10.66
CA TYR A 257 13.07 7.86 10.50
C TYR A 257 14.18 8.43 9.62
N SER A 258 13.82 9.31 8.69
CA SER A 258 14.77 10.04 7.84
C SER A 258 14.54 11.53 7.91
N ILE A 259 15.60 12.30 7.69
CA ILE A 259 15.55 13.75 7.60
C ILE A 259 15.65 14.19 6.13
N VAL A 260 14.82 15.15 5.73
CA VAL A 260 14.90 15.82 4.44
C VAL A 260 15.74 17.08 4.61
N GLN A 261 16.79 17.20 3.78
CA GLN A 261 17.72 18.32 3.81
C GLN A 261 17.66 19.07 2.47
N PRO A 262 17.52 20.40 2.49
CA PRO A 262 17.61 21.17 1.27
C PRO A 262 19.02 21.08 0.70
N THR A 263 19.10 20.82 -0.61
CA THR A 263 20.36 20.78 -1.37
C THR A 263 20.60 22.07 -2.16
N ILE A 264 19.57 22.91 -2.26
CA ILE A 264 19.60 24.22 -2.92
C ILE A 264 18.65 25.18 -2.19
N ASN A 265 18.90 26.48 -2.30
CA ASN A 265 17.92 27.49 -1.87
C ASN A 265 16.70 27.46 -2.80
N PRO A 266 15.49 27.87 -2.33
CA PRO A 266 14.32 27.98 -3.18
C PRO A 266 14.60 28.80 -4.44
N VAL A 267 14.31 28.22 -5.61
CA VAL A 267 14.55 28.86 -6.91
C VAL A 267 13.49 29.91 -7.21
N PHE A 268 12.25 29.65 -6.79
CA PHE A 268 11.12 30.57 -6.94
C PHE A 268 10.79 31.26 -5.62
N ASN A 269 9.95 32.29 -5.69
CA ASN A 269 9.35 32.91 -4.50
C ASN A 269 8.22 32.02 -3.95
N SER A 270 8.60 30.82 -3.50
CA SER A 270 7.73 29.80 -2.92
C SER A 270 7.91 29.75 -1.41
N ARG A 271 6.92 29.18 -0.72
CA ARG A 271 6.99 28.95 0.73
C ARG A 271 6.56 27.53 1.02
N GLN A 272 7.36 26.83 1.81
CA GLN A 272 7.05 25.48 2.24
C GLN A 272 5.62 25.41 2.84
N ALA A 273 4.86 24.37 2.48
CA ALA A 273 3.48 24.21 2.89
C ALA A 273 3.34 24.19 4.41
N GLU A 274 4.23 23.47 5.10
CA GLU A 274 4.26 23.37 6.56
C GLU A 274 4.53 24.73 7.23
N GLU A 275 5.43 25.54 6.67
CA GLU A 275 5.65 26.91 7.15
C GLU A 275 4.42 27.82 6.95
N SER A 276 3.72 27.64 5.83
CA SER A 276 2.44 28.33 5.57
C SER A 276 1.40 27.96 6.63
N LEU A 277 1.27 26.66 6.94
CA LEU A 277 0.36 26.15 7.96
C LEU A 277 0.72 26.68 9.35
N LEU A 278 2.00 26.65 9.74
CA LEU A 278 2.47 27.23 11.00
C LEU A 278 2.17 28.73 11.11
N THR A 279 2.35 29.46 10.01
CA THR A 279 2.08 30.90 9.96
C THR A 279 0.58 31.19 10.12
N TRP A 280 -0.29 30.46 9.41
CA TRP A 280 -1.74 30.66 9.48
C TRP A 280 -2.34 30.21 10.81
N ALA A 281 -1.72 29.23 11.47
CA ALA A 281 -2.08 28.79 12.81
C ALA A 281 -1.53 29.70 13.93
N ASP A 282 -0.83 30.78 13.58
CA ASP A 282 -0.13 31.67 14.53
C ASP A 282 0.80 30.90 15.49
N ALA A 283 1.52 29.91 14.95
CA ALA A 283 2.43 29.09 15.74
C ALA A 283 3.60 29.93 16.31
N PRO A 284 4.10 29.59 17.52
CA PRO A 284 5.19 30.33 18.15
C PRO A 284 6.53 30.15 17.41
N VAL A 285 6.72 29.03 16.71
CA VAL A 285 7.87 28.76 15.84
C VAL A 285 7.33 28.60 14.42
N ARG A 286 7.62 29.57 13.56
CA ARG A 286 7.14 29.60 12.17
C ARG A 286 8.17 29.06 11.17
N ASP A 287 9.45 29.32 11.42
CA ASP A 287 10.55 28.74 10.62
C ASP A 287 10.52 27.21 10.75
N TYR A 288 10.31 26.52 9.62
CA TYR A 288 10.07 25.09 9.64
C TYR A 288 11.32 24.28 10.03
N TYR A 289 12.51 24.76 9.67
CA TYR A 289 13.77 24.13 10.11
C TYR A 289 13.88 24.11 11.63
N GLN A 290 13.66 25.25 12.30
CA GLN A 290 13.66 25.32 13.76
C GLN A 290 12.57 24.43 14.37
N PHE A 291 11.40 24.35 13.74
CA PHE A 291 10.32 23.48 14.21
C PHE A 291 10.72 22.00 14.19
N VAL A 292 11.19 21.49 13.04
CA VAL A 292 11.64 20.10 12.89
C VAL A 292 12.80 19.79 13.83
N ARG A 293 13.82 20.66 13.85
CA ARG A 293 14.98 20.50 14.73
C ARG A 293 14.59 20.42 16.20
N SER A 294 13.75 21.34 16.67
CA SER A 294 13.28 21.35 18.06
C SER A 294 12.48 20.09 18.39
N ASN A 295 11.62 19.62 17.47
CA ASN A 295 10.86 18.40 17.65
C ASN A 295 11.78 17.17 17.77
N TRP A 296 12.83 17.09 16.96
CA TRP A 296 13.82 16.00 17.03
C TRP A 296 14.68 16.06 18.30
N GLU A 297 15.21 17.25 18.65
CA GLU A 297 16.02 17.46 19.86
C GLU A 297 15.25 17.11 21.13
N THR A 298 13.93 17.31 21.15
CA THR A 298 13.08 17.02 22.32
C THR A 298 12.56 15.59 22.36
N LYS A 299 12.14 15.01 21.23
CA LYS A 299 11.40 13.73 21.22
C LYS A 299 12.22 12.52 20.78
N MET A 300 13.19 12.71 19.88
CA MET A 300 13.84 11.59 19.16
C MET A 300 15.30 11.41 19.58
N LEU A 301 16.07 12.49 19.54
CA LEU A 301 17.52 12.46 19.75
C LEU A 301 17.96 11.95 21.13
N PRO A 302 17.28 12.29 22.25
CA PRO A 302 17.68 11.78 23.56
C PRO A 302 17.62 10.25 23.66
N ALA A 303 16.60 9.63 23.07
CA ALA A 303 16.43 8.18 23.06
C ALA A 303 17.45 7.47 22.15
N LEU A 304 17.95 8.16 21.13
CA LEU A 304 18.94 7.65 20.18
C LEU A 304 20.38 7.90 20.65
N GLY A 305 20.60 8.77 21.65
CA GLY A 305 21.94 9.19 22.06
C GLY A 305 22.69 9.95 20.96
N LEU A 306 21.97 10.63 20.07
CA LEU A 306 22.52 11.36 18.93
C LEU A 306 22.31 12.87 19.12
N LYS A 307 23.10 13.66 18.39
CA LYS A 307 22.92 15.10 18.22
C LYS A 307 22.33 15.38 16.84
N TRP A 308 21.82 16.60 16.65
CA TRP A 308 21.22 17.02 15.38
C TRP A 308 22.14 16.77 14.18
N ASN A 309 23.42 17.15 14.29
CA ASN A 309 24.40 16.96 13.22
C ASN A 309 24.65 15.48 12.88
N ASP A 310 24.55 14.57 13.86
CA ASP A 310 24.72 13.13 13.60
C ASP A 310 23.58 12.59 12.72
N VAL A 311 22.37 13.11 12.89
CA VAL A 311 21.21 12.74 12.05
C VAL A 311 21.32 13.33 10.66
N LEU A 312 21.78 14.59 10.54
CA LEU A 312 22.05 15.21 9.24
C LEU A 312 23.09 14.41 8.44
N GLU A 313 24.18 13.98 9.08
CA GLU A 313 25.23 13.18 8.43
C GLU A 313 24.73 11.79 8.02
N LYS A 314 23.97 11.11 8.88
CA LYS A 314 23.46 9.77 8.61
C LYS A 314 22.30 9.75 7.61
N GLY A 315 21.52 10.82 7.52
CA GLY A 315 20.31 10.94 6.70
C GLY A 315 19.11 10.13 7.21
N ALA A 316 19.33 8.94 7.77
CA ALA A 316 18.32 8.10 8.39
C ALA A 316 18.82 7.42 9.66
N VAL A 317 17.88 7.14 10.56
CA VAL A 317 18.11 6.46 11.84
C VAL A 317 17.04 5.39 12.05
N SER A 318 17.40 4.35 12.79
CA SER A 318 16.46 3.29 13.18
C SER A 318 16.51 3.09 14.68
N VAL A 319 15.34 2.90 15.29
CA VAL A 319 15.23 2.35 16.64
C VAL A 319 15.06 0.83 16.57
N ALA A 320 15.21 0.16 17.71
CA ALA A 320 14.99 -1.27 17.79
C ALA A 320 13.55 -1.62 17.35
N ALA A 321 13.42 -2.54 16.39
CA ALA A 321 12.13 -3.05 15.97
C ALA A 321 11.41 -3.75 17.12
N LYS A 322 10.09 -3.63 17.16
CA LYS A 322 9.26 -4.38 18.12
C LYS A 322 9.32 -5.87 17.76
N PRO A 323 9.33 -6.79 18.75
CA PRO A 323 9.21 -8.22 18.46
C PRO A 323 7.91 -8.49 17.68
N ALA A 324 8.03 -9.10 16.50
CA ALA A 324 6.87 -9.45 15.68
C ALA A 324 6.07 -10.58 16.35
N ALA A 325 4.80 -10.32 16.69
CA ALA A 325 3.94 -11.31 17.30
C ALA A 325 3.34 -12.26 16.23
N ALA A 326 3.03 -13.48 16.66
CA ALA A 326 2.14 -14.35 15.90
C ALA A 326 0.68 -13.91 16.10
N TYR A 327 -0.12 -13.96 15.03
CA TYR A 327 -1.53 -13.60 15.05
C TYR A 327 -2.38 -14.76 14.58
N SER A 328 -3.42 -15.06 15.35
CA SER A 328 -4.42 -16.08 15.01
C SER A 328 -5.63 -15.42 14.37
N PHE A 329 -6.18 -16.06 13.34
CA PHE A 329 -7.40 -15.61 12.67
C PHE A 329 -8.63 -16.30 13.27
N THR A 330 -9.62 -15.53 13.72
CA THR A 330 -10.80 -16.05 14.43
C THR A 330 -12.14 -15.66 13.81
N GLN A 331 -12.15 -14.90 12.71
CA GLN A 331 -13.38 -14.40 12.10
C GLN A 331 -14.10 -15.46 11.25
N SER A 332 -15.42 -15.32 11.09
CA SER A 332 -16.18 -16.18 10.17
C SER A 332 -15.95 -15.80 8.71
N LEU A 333 -15.59 -16.79 7.89
CA LEU A 333 -15.33 -16.58 6.46
C LEU A 333 -16.55 -16.80 5.56
N ALA A 334 -17.69 -17.26 6.09
CA ALA A 334 -18.92 -17.42 5.29
C ALA A 334 -19.41 -16.09 4.64
N PRO A 335 -19.52 -14.96 5.38
CA PRO A 335 -19.89 -13.68 4.76
C PRO A 335 -18.79 -13.16 3.83
N VAL A 336 -17.52 -13.40 4.16
CA VAL A 336 -16.36 -13.02 3.35
C VAL A 336 -16.41 -13.72 1.98
N ALA A 337 -16.62 -15.04 1.95
CA ALA A 337 -16.76 -15.80 0.72
C ALA A 337 -17.95 -15.31 -0.12
N THR A 338 -19.07 -14.98 0.52
CA THR A 338 -20.26 -14.46 -0.18
C THR A 338 -19.96 -13.10 -0.85
N SER A 339 -19.28 -12.20 -0.14
CA SER A 339 -18.85 -10.90 -0.67
C SER A 339 -17.92 -11.07 -1.88
N ILE A 340 -16.92 -11.95 -1.77
CA ILE A 340 -15.97 -12.24 -2.85
C ILE A 340 -16.71 -12.74 -4.09
N LEU A 341 -17.65 -13.68 -3.93
CA LEU A 341 -18.42 -14.23 -5.06
C LEU A 341 -19.32 -13.18 -5.73
N ASN A 342 -19.87 -12.23 -4.97
CA ASN A 342 -20.65 -11.14 -5.54
C ASN A 342 -19.76 -10.22 -6.38
N SER A 343 -18.57 -9.85 -5.90
CA SER A 343 -17.58 -9.07 -6.65
C SER A 343 -17.14 -9.79 -7.93
N SER A 344 -16.83 -11.09 -7.85
CA SER A 344 -16.48 -11.91 -9.01
C SER A 344 -17.60 -11.98 -10.06
N LYS A 345 -18.86 -12.13 -9.64
CA LYS A 345 -20.01 -12.12 -10.56
C LYS A 345 -20.20 -10.76 -11.22
N ALA A 346 -19.99 -9.67 -10.48
CA ALA A 346 -20.09 -8.31 -11.00
C ALA A 346 -19.03 -8.03 -12.09
N LEU A 347 -17.84 -8.63 -11.98
CA LEU A 347 -16.80 -8.57 -13.01
C LEU A 347 -17.14 -9.42 -14.24
N ALA A 348 -17.62 -10.65 -14.05
CA ALA A 348 -17.86 -11.58 -15.14
C ALA A 348 -18.95 -11.11 -16.13
N LYS A 349 -19.95 -10.34 -15.65
CA LYS A 349 -21.12 -9.80 -16.38
C LYS A 349 -21.91 -10.74 -17.33
N GLY A 350 -21.53 -12.01 -17.46
CA GLY A 350 -22.09 -12.99 -18.38
C GLY A 350 -21.65 -12.79 -19.85
N GLY A 351 -21.43 -13.89 -20.58
CA GLY A 351 -21.17 -13.89 -22.04
C GLY A 351 -19.71 -13.67 -22.47
N ASP A 352 -19.51 -13.22 -23.72
CA ASP A 352 -18.20 -12.93 -24.36
C ASP A 352 -17.65 -11.53 -24.02
N GLN A 353 -18.03 -10.97 -22.86
CA GLN A 353 -17.60 -9.63 -22.47
C GLN A 353 -16.15 -9.60 -21.98
N VAL A 354 -15.49 -8.46 -22.21
CA VAL A 354 -14.10 -8.22 -21.80
C VAL A 354 -14.05 -7.67 -20.38
N GLU A 355 -13.16 -8.23 -19.57
CA GLU A 355 -12.82 -7.71 -18.23
C GLU A 355 -11.62 -6.75 -18.36
N LEU A 356 -11.73 -5.55 -17.79
CA LEU A 356 -10.68 -4.52 -17.83
C LEU A 356 -9.97 -4.43 -16.47
N GLN A 357 -8.65 -4.60 -16.49
CA GLN A 357 -7.78 -4.28 -15.37
C GLN A 357 -7.06 -2.96 -15.63
N VAL A 358 -7.28 -1.96 -14.77
CA VAL A 358 -6.47 -0.74 -14.75
C VAL A 358 -5.24 -1.01 -13.88
N TYR A 359 -4.09 -0.50 -14.29
CA TYR A 359 -2.83 -0.64 -13.56
C TYR A 359 -1.99 0.62 -13.68
N GLU A 360 -1.14 0.84 -12.68
CA GLU A 360 -0.12 1.88 -12.70
C GLU A 360 1.14 1.33 -13.37
N ASN A 361 1.69 2.06 -14.34
CA ASN A 361 2.98 1.70 -14.93
C ASN A 361 4.13 2.29 -14.09
N ILE A 362 5.30 1.65 -14.12
CA ILE A 362 6.47 2.08 -13.34
C ILE A 362 6.91 3.53 -13.69
N PRO A 363 7.00 3.94 -14.97
CA PRO A 363 7.44 5.29 -15.31
C PRO A 363 6.50 6.43 -14.92
N MET A 364 5.18 6.19 -14.91
CA MET A 364 4.15 7.22 -14.80
C MET A 364 3.46 7.21 -13.44
N ARG A 365 3.30 6.04 -12.80
CA ARG A 365 2.52 5.83 -11.58
C ARG A 365 1.14 6.51 -11.64
N ASP A 366 0.92 7.53 -10.82
CA ASP A 366 -0.31 8.32 -10.70
C ASP A 366 -0.33 9.56 -11.61
N GLY A 367 0.69 9.76 -12.45
CA GLY A 367 0.76 10.88 -13.40
C GLY A 367 1.23 12.21 -12.79
N LYS A 368 1.53 12.29 -11.48
CA LYS A 368 2.01 13.54 -10.86
C LYS A 368 3.37 14.02 -11.39
N ASN A 369 4.16 13.09 -11.93
CA ASN A 369 5.48 13.35 -12.50
C ASN A 369 5.50 13.15 -14.03
N ALA A 370 4.33 13.20 -14.68
CA ALA A 370 4.14 12.97 -16.12
C ALA A 370 4.82 14.00 -17.02
#